data_AF-A0A382PBF6-F1
#
_entry.id   AF-A0A382PBF6-F1
#
_cell.length_a   1.000
_cell.length_b   1.000
_cell.length_c   1.000
_cell.angle_alpha   90.00
_cell.angle_beta   90.00
_cell.angle_gamma   90.00
#
_symmetry.space_group_name_H-M   'P 1'
#
loop_
_entity.id
_entity.type
_entity.pdbx_description
1 polymer ?
#
loop_
_entity_poly.entity_id
_entity_poly.type
_entity_poly.pdbx_seq_one_letter_code
_entity_poly.pdbx_strand_id
1 'polypeptide(L)'
;PHGVELGQLMRMAHHSKEYQMGHFLRKDLSSMGTKSISDVLIKARLSPYVRPQDITRLEAKALIDAFKTTSIRTPTSGILVPIGPKLIKLGLKQVLEEYRPEFYTLPISRTPSVFAGTPFLVEVGMVYGGNLPKDQPVQVLRFANRVPLLYQAGGCAITKAVQGINWRTYGLEQKKGKGTPSGPAIILVHVASTNIPFTSEAKEAIADIEEIKKEIKLALRNNAKTLSRHLKKQKKRAKVSEKFDLVQKVLPAIAEKASSVVGQPVPNLDKVVAAIMDVVWIEEEIEFENDRIEIEIKIINYRLRSANFKLRVEVPGHEIKEAEPRPGKREGNHVVWSVGLPTTESTKYKFTIPDKF
;
A
#
# COMPACT_ATOMS: atom_id res chain seq x y z
N PRO A 1 2.35 28.15 -12.16
CA PRO A 1 1.92 28.39 -13.57
C PRO A 1 0.78 27.48 -14.03
N HIS A 2 0.91 26.16 -13.90
CA HIS A 2 -0.17 25.23 -14.25
C HIS A 2 -1.42 25.46 -13.40
N GLY A 3 -2.56 25.65 -14.04
CA GLY A 3 -3.86 25.83 -13.39
C GLY A 3 -4.15 27.25 -12.88
N VAL A 4 -3.24 28.22 -13.04
CA VAL A 4 -3.53 29.60 -12.65
C VAL A 4 -4.67 30.15 -13.53
N GLU A 5 -5.69 30.71 -12.89
CA GLU A 5 -6.84 31.31 -13.59
C GLU A 5 -6.56 32.74 -14.04
N LEU A 6 -7.34 33.24 -15.01
CA LEU A 6 -7.17 34.57 -15.58
C LEU A 6 -7.19 35.68 -14.51
N GLY A 7 -8.20 35.67 -13.63
CA GLY A 7 -8.31 36.67 -12.57
C GLY A 7 -7.14 36.62 -11.60
N GLN A 8 -6.64 35.43 -11.26
CA GLN A 8 -5.49 35.26 -10.39
C GLN A 8 -4.21 35.78 -11.04
N LEU A 9 -3.97 35.43 -12.32
CA LEU A 9 -2.79 35.90 -13.06
C LEU A 9 -2.77 37.42 -13.18
N MET A 10 -3.90 38.02 -13.58
CA MET A 10 -4.05 39.47 -13.69
C MET A 10 -3.78 40.17 -12.35
N ARG A 11 -4.34 39.65 -11.25
CA ARG A 11 -4.12 40.19 -9.91
C ARG A 11 -2.66 40.06 -9.47
N MET A 12 -2.02 38.93 -9.76
CA MET A 12 -0.59 38.73 -9.48
C MET A 12 0.27 39.71 -10.29
N ALA A 13 -0.04 39.89 -11.57
CA ALA A 13 0.71 40.78 -12.46
C ALA A 13 0.56 42.25 -12.03
N HIS A 14 -0.65 42.68 -11.64
CA HIS A 14 -0.92 44.03 -11.16
C HIS A 14 -0.24 44.34 -9.81
N HIS A 15 -0.18 43.37 -8.89
CA HIS A 15 0.47 43.53 -7.59
C HIS A 15 1.97 43.19 -7.59
N SER A 16 2.53 42.78 -8.72
CA SER A 16 3.96 42.47 -8.80
C SER A 16 4.82 43.72 -8.63
N LYS A 17 5.95 43.57 -7.94
CA LYS A 17 6.97 44.62 -7.81
C LYS A 17 7.95 44.65 -9.00
N GLU A 18 7.84 43.69 -9.91
CA GLU A 18 8.75 43.56 -11.05
C GLU A 18 8.28 44.41 -12.25
N TYR A 19 9.23 44.97 -12.99
CA TYR A 19 8.96 45.83 -14.16
C TYR A 19 9.10 45.11 -15.50
N GLN A 20 9.48 43.83 -15.48
CA GLN A 20 9.70 43.01 -16.66
C GLN A 20 8.98 41.67 -16.51
N MET A 21 8.23 41.27 -17.53
CA MET A 21 7.50 40.01 -17.57
C MET A 21 8.42 38.80 -17.33
N GLY A 22 9.63 38.81 -17.88
CA GLY A 22 10.60 37.74 -17.64
C GLY A 22 10.97 37.56 -16.16
N HIS A 23 11.09 38.67 -15.43
CA HIS A 23 11.40 38.66 -14.00
C HIS A 23 10.20 38.27 -13.14
N PHE A 24 9.00 38.76 -13.48
CA PHE A 24 7.73 38.35 -12.86
C PHE A 24 7.54 36.84 -12.93
N LEU A 25 7.68 36.25 -14.12
CA LEU A 25 7.54 34.81 -14.32
C LEU A 25 8.59 33.99 -13.52
N ARG A 26 9.75 34.57 -13.21
CA ARG A 26 10.81 33.90 -12.45
C ARG A 26 10.63 33.99 -10.93
N LYS A 27 10.21 35.15 -10.42
CA LYS A 27 10.14 35.43 -8.98
C LYS A 27 8.78 35.12 -8.38
N ASP A 28 7.69 35.47 -9.08
CA ASP A 28 6.34 35.39 -8.53
C ASP A 28 5.67 34.04 -8.82
N LEU A 29 6.22 33.27 -9.77
CA LEU A 29 5.77 31.92 -10.08
C LEU A 29 6.83 30.87 -9.72
N SER A 30 6.38 29.79 -9.07
CA SER A 30 7.24 28.65 -8.76
C SER A 30 7.57 27.82 -10.01
N SER A 31 8.75 27.20 -10.00
CA SER A 31 9.18 26.18 -10.98
C SER A 31 9.36 26.68 -12.42
N MET A 32 9.61 27.98 -12.61
CA MET A 32 9.94 28.55 -13.92
C MET A 32 11.44 28.80 -14.05
N GLY A 33 12.10 28.02 -14.92
CA GLY A 33 13.49 28.24 -15.32
C GLY A 33 13.60 29.18 -16.52
N THR A 34 14.81 29.63 -16.84
CA THR A 34 15.08 30.53 -17.98
C THR A 34 14.53 29.98 -19.30
N LYS A 35 14.76 28.69 -19.59
CA LYS A 35 14.22 28.02 -20.79
C LYS A 35 12.69 28.04 -20.83
N SER A 36 12.04 27.63 -19.74
CA SER A 36 10.57 27.61 -19.66
C SER A 36 9.95 29.00 -19.79
N ILE A 37 10.62 30.04 -19.25
CA ILE A 37 10.19 31.43 -19.39
C ILE A 37 10.25 31.86 -20.86
N SER A 38 11.38 31.63 -21.53
CA SER A 38 11.52 31.96 -22.96
C SER A 38 10.48 31.24 -23.81
N ASP A 39 10.27 29.93 -23.59
CA ASP A 39 9.29 29.14 -24.33
C ASP A 39 7.86 29.66 -24.13
N VAL A 40 7.49 30.05 -22.91
CA VAL A 40 6.18 30.62 -22.60
C VAL A 40 5.99 31.97 -23.28
N LEU A 41 6.98 32.86 -23.21
CA LEU A 41 6.90 34.20 -23.79
C LEU A 41 6.80 34.15 -25.32
N ILE A 42 7.57 33.27 -25.97
CA ILE A 42 7.50 33.06 -27.42
C ILE A 42 6.10 32.58 -27.83
N LYS A 43 5.55 31.59 -27.13
CA LYS A 43 4.20 31.05 -27.43
C LYS A 43 3.09 32.07 -27.16
N ALA A 44 3.24 32.87 -26.12
CA ALA A 44 2.29 33.92 -25.77
C ALA A 44 2.45 35.19 -26.65
N ARG A 45 3.48 35.24 -27.51
CA ARG A 45 3.85 36.39 -28.34
C ARG A 45 4.05 37.67 -27.53
N LEU A 46 4.68 37.52 -26.36
CA LEU A 46 4.96 38.62 -25.43
C LEU A 46 6.47 38.89 -25.36
N SER A 47 6.83 40.17 -25.36
CA SER A 47 8.21 40.59 -25.13
C SER A 47 8.56 40.46 -23.64
N PRO A 48 9.77 39.98 -23.27
CA PRO A 48 10.22 39.89 -21.89
C PRO A 48 10.23 41.24 -21.14
N TYR A 49 10.31 42.34 -21.88
CA TYR A 49 10.41 43.71 -21.36
C TYR A 49 9.05 44.37 -21.08
N VAL A 50 7.95 43.73 -21.46
CA VAL A 50 6.59 44.22 -21.16
C VAL A 50 6.42 44.26 -19.64
N ARG A 51 5.82 45.34 -19.15
CA ARG A 51 5.49 45.49 -17.73
C ARG A 51 4.34 44.54 -17.36
N PRO A 52 4.47 43.74 -16.29
CA PRO A 52 3.40 42.86 -15.84
C PRO A 52 2.08 43.59 -15.54
N GLN A 53 2.16 44.83 -15.05
CA GLN A 53 1.00 45.61 -14.63
C GLN A 53 0.12 46.06 -15.80
N ASP A 54 0.70 46.17 -17.00
CA ASP A 54 0.04 46.69 -18.21
C ASP A 54 -0.55 45.57 -19.10
N ILE A 55 -0.55 44.32 -18.62
CA ILE A 55 -0.98 43.17 -19.40
C ILE A 55 -2.48 43.21 -19.72
N THR A 56 -2.84 43.00 -20.98
CA THR A 56 -4.23 42.93 -21.41
C THR A 56 -4.85 41.57 -21.12
N ARG A 57 -6.20 41.50 -21.08
CA ARG A 57 -6.92 40.23 -20.89
C ARG A 57 -6.62 39.19 -21.97
N LEU A 58 -6.35 39.64 -23.20
CA LEU A 58 -6.01 38.77 -24.33
C LEU A 58 -4.62 38.16 -24.15
N GLU A 59 -3.64 38.96 -23.76
CA GLU A 59 -2.27 38.53 -23.49
C GLU A 59 -2.19 37.60 -22.27
N ALA A 60 -2.93 37.90 -21.20
CA ALA A 60 -3.03 37.04 -20.03
C ALA A 60 -3.66 35.68 -20.37
N LYS A 61 -4.65 35.63 -21.26
CA LYS A 61 -5.20 34.38 -21.78
C LYS A 61 -4.16 33.61 -22.60
N ALA A 62 -3.42 34.30 -23.46
CA ALA A 62 -2.33 33.69 -24.24
C ALA A 62 -1.23 33.09 -23.34
N LEU A 63 -0.89 33.76 -22.23
CA LEU A 63 0.03 33.21 -21.21
C LEU A 63 -0.51 31.93 -20.56
N ILE A 64 -1.80 31.89 -20.22
CA ILE A 64 -2.42 30.71 -19.60
C ILE A 64 -2.39 29.52 -20.55
N ASP A 65 -2.70 29.74 -21.82
CA ASP A 65 -2.64 28.69 -22.84
C ASP A 65 -1.19 28.25 -23.09
N ALA A 66 -0.23 29.19 -23.05
CA ALA A 66 1.19 28.88 -23.10
C ALA A 66 1.66 28.06 -21.88
N PHE A 67 1.15 28.31 -20.67
CA PHE A 67 1.46 27.50 -19.49
C PHE A 67 0.97 26.06 -19.62
N LYS A 68 -0.18 25.81 -20.27
CA LYS A 68 -0.72 24.46 -20.46
C LYS A 68 0.10 23.64 -21.47
N THR A 69 0.62 24.29 -22.51
CA THR A 69 1.36 23.60 -23.58
C THR A 69 2.86 23.47 -23.32
N THR A 70 3.42 24.27 -22.41
CA THR A 70 4.85 24.21 -22.08
C THR A 70 5.10 23.21 -20.95
N SER A 71 6.19 22.45 -21.08
CA SER A 71 6.64 21.54 -20.04
C SER A 71 7.27 22.35 -18.90
N ILE A 72 6.53 22.50 -17.81
CA ILE A 72 6.98 23.20 -16.60
C ILE A 72 7.19 22.15 -15.51
N ARG A 73 8.26 22.32 -14.72
CA ARG A 73 8.55 21.40 -13.61
C ARG A 73 7.45 21.51 -12.54
N THR A 74 7.12 20.38 -11.93
CA THR A 74 6.22 20.34 -10.78
C THR A 74 6.83 21.11 -9.59
N PRO A 75 6.03 21.77 -8.73
CA PRO A 75 6.53 22.42 -7.51
C PRO A 75 7.27 21.44 -6.60
N THR A 76 8.26 21.95 -5.87
CA THR A 76 9.01 21.18 -4.87
C THR A 76 8.15 20.86 -3.66
N SER A 77 8.43 19.74 -3.00
CA SER A 77 7.68 19.25 -1.84
C SER A 77 7.86 20.09 -0.57
N GLY A 78 8.86 20.98 -0.50
CA GLY A 78 9.18 21.74 0.71
C GLY A 78 8.12 22.73 1.19
N ILE A 79 7.10 23.01 0.37
CA ILE A 79 5.98 23.91 0.72
C ILE A 79 4.88 23.16 1.48
N LEU A 80 4.79 21.83 1.30
CA LEU A 80 3.71 21.01 1.87
C LEU A 80 4.24 20.22 3.05
N VAL A 81 3.42 20.05 4.08
CA VAL A 81 3.78 19.27 5.26
C VAL A 81 2.96 17.97 5.32
N PRO A 82 3.42 16.89 4.64
CA PRO A 82 2.74 15.59 4.71
C PRO A 82 2.74 14.99 6.12
N ILE A 83 1.96 13.94 6.33
CA ILE A 83 2.06 13.08 7.53
C ILE A 83 3.28 12.17 7.37
N GLY A 84 3.45 11.58 6.18
CA GLY A 84 4.57 10.72 5.85
C GLY A 84 4.26 9.22 6.06
N PRO A 85 4.81 8.34 5.20
CA PRO A 85 4.45 6.92 5.19
C PRO A 85 4.69 6.17 6.51
N LYS A 86 5.76 6.51 7.23
CA LYS A 86 6.12 5.86 8.50
C LYS A 86 5.10 6.18 9.59
N LEU A 87 4.75 7.46 9.73
CA LEU A 87 3.79 7.93 10.72
C LEU A 87 2.37 7.43 10.41
N ILE A 88 1.97 7.39 9.14
CA ILE A 88 0.68 6.78 8.75
C ILE A 88 0.63 5.31 9.18
N LYS A 89 1.69 4.54 8.95
CA LYS A 89 1.73 3.12 9.33
C LYS A 89 1.68 2.95 10.86
N LEU A 90 2.40 3.78 11.61
CA LEU A 90 2.41 3.73 13.07
C LEU A 90 1.04 4.12 13.66
N GLY A 91 0.44 5.20 13.16
CA GLY A 91 -0.88 5.66 13.60
C GLY A 91 -1.98 4.63 13.31
N LEU A 92 -1.96 4.01 12.13
CA LEU A 92 -2.90 2.93 11.80
C LEU A 92 -2.72 1.71 12.72
N LYS A 93 -1.48 1.36 13.10
CA LYS A 93 -1.23 0.26 14.03
C LYS A 93 -1.76 0.54 15.42
N GLN A 94 -1.52 1.74 15.94
CA GLN A 94 -1.91 2.12 17.29
C GLN A 94 -3.42 2.29 17.42
N VAL A 95 -4.06 2.97 16.45
CA VAL A 95 -5.51 3.24 16.50
C VAL A 95 -6.34 1.99 16.22
N LEU A 96 -5.85 1.08 15.38
CA LEU A 96 -6.59 -0.12 14.98
C LEU A 96 -6.12 -1.38 15.69
N GLU A 97 -5.41 -1.25 16.81
CA GLU A 97 -4.90 -2.40 17.58
C GLU A 97 -6.04 -3.32 18.04
N GLU A 98 -7.18 -2.74 18.43
CA GLU A 98 -8.40 -3.47 18.83
C GLU A 98 -8.90 -4.43 17.75
N TYR A 99 -8.77 -4.05 16.47
CA TYR A 99 -9.22 -4.88 15.35
C TYR A 99 -8.24 -5.99 14.98
N ARG A 100 -7.03 -6.01 15.59
CA ARG A 100 -5.92 -6.91 15.26
C ARG A 100 -5.75 -7.19 13.75
N PRO A 101 -5.55 -6.18 12.90
CA PRO A 101 -5.46 -6.40 11.47
C PRO A 101 -4.29 -7.29 11.07
N GLU A 102 -4.56 -8.24 10.18
CA GLU A 102 -3.56 -9.18 9.65
C GLU A 102 -2.49 -8.49 8.79
N PHE A 103 -2.87 -7.44 8.07
CA PHE A 103 -1.98 -6.83 7.09
C PHE A 103 -2.11 -5.31 7.02
N TYR A 104 -0.94 -4.65 7.07
CA TYR A 104 -0.78 -3.23 6.83
C TYR A 104 -0.03 -3.03 5.53
N THR A 105 -0.64 -2.34 4.58
CA THR A 105 0.07 -1.92 3.38
C THR A 105 1.19 -0.93 3.73
N LEU A 106 2.21 -0.85 2.88
CA LEU A 106 3.17 0.26 2.92
C LEU A 106 2.45 1.52 2.46
N PRO A 107 2.27 2.54 3.32
CA PRO A 107 1.61 3.76 2.89
C PRO A 107 2.42 4.45 1.80
N ILE A 108 1.73 5.08 0.87
CA ILE A 108 2.34 5.74 -0.29
C ILE A 108 2.10 7.23 -0.15
N SER A 109 3.18 8.00 -0.23
CA SER A 109 3.13 9.45 -0.37
C SER A 109 3.54 9.79 -1.80
N ARG A 110 2.67 10.46 -2.55
CA ARG A 110 2.94 10.83 -3.94
C ARG A 110 3.72 12.13 -4.03
N THR A 111 4.40 12.33 -5.15
CA THR A 111 5.00 13.62 -5.48
C THR A 111 3.91 14.70 -5.56
N PRO A 112 4.20 15.95 -5.16
CA PRO A 112 3.24 17.03 -5.28
C PRO A 112 2.70 17.14 -6.71
N SER A 113 1.42 17.44 -6.84
CA SER A 113 0.73 17.79 -8.08
C SER A 113 0.11 19.19 -7.92
N VAL A 114 -0.47 19.74 -8.98
CA VAL A 114 -1.06 21.08 -8.95
C VAL A 114 -2.49 21.01 -9.45
N PHE A 115 -3.40 21.69 -8.74
CA PHE A 115 -4.75 21.99 -9.22
C PHE A 115 -4.95 23.50 -9.09
N ALA A 116 -5.58 24.16 -10.06
CA ALA A 116 -5.87 25.60 -10.00
C ALA A 116 -4.69 26.49 -9.52
N GLY A 117 -3.44 26.19 -9.91
CA GLY A 117 -2.24 26.94 -9.45
C GLY A 117 -1.75 26.60 -8.04
N THR A 118 -2.48 25.75 -7.31
CA THR A 118 -2.24 25.39 -5.92
C THR A 118 -1.57 24.00 -5.83
N PRO A 119 -0.41 23.87 -5.17
CA PRO A 119 0.22 22.58 -4.98
C PRO A 119 -0.54 21.72 -3.97
N PHE A 120 -0.62 20.43 -4.22
CA PHE A 120 -1.17 19.44 -3.29
C PHE A 120 -0.41 18.13 -3.39
N LEU A 121 -0.47 17.31 -2.35
CA LEU A 121 0.02 15.94 -2.35
C LEU A 121 -1.06 15.01 -1.80
N VAL A 122 -0.96 13.73 -2.15
CA VAL A 122 -1.87 12.69 -1.67
C VAL A 122 -1.08 11.58 -1.03
N GLU A 123 -1.53 11.16 0.15
CA GLU A 123 -1.01 10.01 0.87
C GLU A 123 -2.11 8.99 1.10
N VAL A 124 -1.79 7.71 0.95
CA VAL A 124 -2.75 6.61 1.08
C VAL A 124 -2.16 5.50 1.93
N GLY A 125 -2.95 4.97 2.86
CA GLY A 125 -2.67 3.75 3.59
C GLY A 125 -3.89 2.84 3.60
N MET A 126 -3.67 1.53 3.62
CA MET A 126 -4.74 0.53 3.76
C MET A 126 -4.37 -0.52 4.80
N VAL A 127 -5.40 -0.99 5.47
CA VAL A 127 -5.36 -2.06 6.48
C VAL A 127 -6.36 -3.13 6.07
N TYR A 128 -6.02 -4.41 6.30
CA TYR A 128 -6.84 -5.54 5.90
C TYR A 128 -6.80 -6.68 6.93
N GLY A 129 -7.93 -7.36 7.10
CA GLY A 129 -8.08 -8.59 7.89
C GLY A 129 -8.32 -8.37 9.37
N GLY A 130 -8.09 -9.40 10.18
CA GLY A 130 -8.36 -9.37 11.61
C GLY A 130 -9.87 -9.43 11.92
N ASN A 131 -10.28 -8.71 12.95
CA ASN A 131 -11.68 -8.63 13.41
C ASN A 131 -12.53 -7.63 12.60
N LEU A 132 -12.02 -7.16 11.45
CA LEU A 132 -12.77 -6.28 10.57
C LEU A 132 -13.95 -7.02 9.91
N PRO A 133 -15.12 -6.39 9.79
CA PRO A 133 -16.31 -7.03 9.22
C PRO A 133 -16.12 -7.32 7.73
N LYS A 134 -16.37 -8.57 7.31
CA LYS A 134 -16.18 -9.01 5.93
C LYS A 134 -17.28 -8.54 4.97
N ASP A 135 -18.51 -8.47 5.46
CA ASP A 135 -19.70 -8.20 4.63
C ASP A 135 -20.13 -6.71 4.62
N GLN A 136 -19.39 -5.85 5.31
CA GLN A 136 -19.69 -4.43 5.40
C GLN A 136 -18.92 -3.61 4.35
N PRO A 137 -19.44 -2.42 3.98
CA PRO A 137 -18.69 -1.45 3.20
C PRO A 137 -17.38 -1.08 3.91
N VAL A 138 -16.30 -1.01 3.14
CA VAL A 138 -14.99 -0.60 3.63
C VAL A 138 -15.06 0.79 4.25
N GLN A 139 -14.50 0.94 5.45
CA GLN A 139 -14.41 2.22 6.12
C GLN A 139 -13.34 3.09 5.45
N VAL A 140 -13.69 4.35 5.13
CA VAL A 140 -12.79 5.31 4.49
C VAL A 140 -12.46 6.43 5.48
N LEU A 141 -11.22 6.45 5.96
CA LEU A 141 -10.69 7.52 6.80
C LEU A 141 -10.18 8.65 5.90
N ARG A 142 -10.88 9.78 5.95
CA ARG A 142 -10.60 10.95 5.10
C ARG A 142 -9.87 12.00 5.90
N PHE A 143 -8.74 12.49 5.38
CA PHE A 143 -7.96 13.56 6.00
C PHE A 143 -7.65 14.67 5.01
N ALA A 144 -7.72 15.90 5.50
CA ALA A 144 -7.39 17.12 4.78
C ALA A 144 -6.47 17.97 5.67
N ASN A 145 -5.23 18.24 5.23
CA ASN A 145 -4.23 18.97 6.04
C ASN A 145 -4.13 18.46 7.49
N ARG A 146 -4.04 17.13 7.67
CA ARG A 146 -4.00 16.43 8.99
C ARG A 146 -5.28 16.52 9.83
N VAL A 147 -6.34 17.14 9.33
CA VAL A 147 -7.65 17.21 10.00
C VAL A 147 -8.55 16.08 9.47
N PRO A 148 -9.17 15.27 10.35
CA PRO A 148 -10.12 14.24 9.94
C PRO A 148 -11.43 14.85 9.44
N LEU A 149 -11.94 14.32 8.33
CA LEU A 149 -13.22 14.70 7.75
C LEU A 149 -14.28 13.65 8.08
N LEU A 150 -15.17 13.98 9.01
CA LEU A 150 -16.17 13.03 9.53
C LEU A 150 -17.47 13.03 8.72
N TYR A 151 -18.00 14.21 8.40
CA TYR A 151 -19.31 14.39 7.77
C TYR A 151 -19.26 14.52 6.24
N GLN A 152 -20.43 14.47 5.60
CA GLN A 152 -20.60 14.66 4.14
C GLN A 152 -19.74 13.73 3.26
N ALA A 153 -19.59 12.47 3.68
CA ALA A 153 -18.78 11.50 2.95
C ALA A 153 -19.24 11.30 1.49
N GLY A 154 -20.54 11.39 1.18
CA GLY A 154 -21.08 11.19 -0.18
C GLY A 154 -20.61 12.22 -1.20
N GLY A 155 -20.41 13.48 -0.78
CA GLY A 155 -19.97 14.57 -1.66
C GLY A 155 -18.45 14.63 -1.89
N CYS A 156 -17.67 13.96 -1.05
CA CYS A 156 -16.23 14.12 -1.01
C CYS A 156 -15.52 13.45 -2.20
N ALA A 157 -14.57 14.17 -2.81
CA ALA A 157 -13.70 13.68 -3.86
C ALA A 157 -12.98 12.37 -3.48
N ILE A 158 -12.58 12.21 -2.22
CA ILE A 158 -11.93 10.98 -1.72
C ILE A 158 -12.86 9.78 -1.88
N THR A 159 -14.09 9.89 -1.37
CA THR A 159 -15.08 8.82 -1.45
C THR A 159 -15.40 8.49 -2.90
N LYS A 160 -15.65 9.51 -3.73
CA LYS A 160 -15.89 9.34 -5.17
C LYS A 160 -14.69 8.71 -5.89
N ALA A 161 -13.47 9.04 -5.50
CA ALA A 161 -12.26 8.43 -6.05
C ALA A 161 -12.14 6.94 -5.66
N VAL A 162 -12.44 6.59 -4.41
CA VAL A 162 -12.51 5.20 -3.94
C VAL A 162 -13.58 4.43 -4.72
N GLN A 163 -14.79 4.98 -4.85
CA GLN A 163 -15.89 4.35 -5.57
C GLN A 163 -15.61 4.17 -7.08
N GLY A 164 -14.76 5.03 -7.65
CA GLY A 164 -14.37 5.01 -9.07
C GLY A 164 -13.26 4.02 -9.42
N ILE A 165 -12.79 3.20 -8.47
CA ILE A 165 -11.81 2.13 -8.70
C ILE A 165 -12.52 0.78 -8.77
N ASN A 166 -12.09 -0.09 -9.68
CA ASN A 166 -12.55 -1.47 -9.76
C ASN A 166 -11.77 -2.34 -8.76
N TRP A 167 -12.32 -2.48 -7.55
CA TRP A 167 -11.65 -3.16 -6.43
C TRP A 167 -11.61 -4.68 -6.56
N ARG A 168 -12.47 -5.26 -7.40
CA ARG A 168 -12.48 -6.71 -7.69
C ARG A 168 -11.14 -7.18 -8.26
N THR A 169 -10.48 -6.33 -9.04
CA THR A 169 -9.15 -6.62 -9.59
C THR A 169 -8.06 -6.68 -8.52
N TYR A 170 -8.30 -6.03 -7.37
CA TYR A 170 -7.38 -5.96 -6.25
C TYR A 170 -7.74 -6.93 -5.11
N GLY A 171 -8.86 -7.65 -5.19
CA GLY A 171 -9.23 -8.71 -4.26
C GLY A 171 -10.27 -8.34 -3.20
N LEU A 172 -10.85 -7.13 -3.26
CA LEU A 172 -12.03 -6.77 -2.47
C LEU A 172 -13.30 -6.97 -3.27
N GLU A 173 -14.43 -7.14 -2.58
CA GLU A 173 -15.73 -7.28 -3.23
C GLU A 173 -16.34 -5.91 -3.58
N GLN A 174 -17.15 -5.87 -4.63
CA GLN A 174 -17.82 -4.65 -5.05
C GLN A 174 -19.07 -5.04 -5.83
N LYS A 175 -20.26 -4.84 -5.25
CA LYS A 175 -21.53 -5.18 -5.92
C LYS A 175 -21.69 -4.33 -7.20
N LYS A 176 -22.05 -4.95 -8.33
CA LYS A 176 -22.23 -4.31 -9.65
C LYS A 176 -21.02 -3.51 -10.20
N GLY A 177 -19.80 -3.67 -9.63
CA GLY A 177 -18.57 -3.05 -10.14
C GLY A 177 -18.49 -1.51 -10.00
N LYS A 178 -19.45 -0.90 -9.31
CA LYS A 178 -19.50 0.54 -9.01
C LYS A 178 -19.94 0.73 -7.56
N GLY A 179 -19.44 1.79 -6.92
CA GLY A 179 -19.77 2.11 -5.52
C GLY A 179 -18.69 1.69 -4.53
N THR A 180 -18.99 1.79 -3.24
CA THR A 180 -18.01 1.50 -2.18
C THR A 180 -17.73 -0.01 -2.16
N PRO A 181 -16.45 -0.44 -2.13
CA PRO A 181 -16.13 -1.85 -1.99
C PRO A 181 -16.57 -2.37 -0.62
N SER A 182 -16.84 -3.67 -0.53
CA SER A 182 -17.09 -4.39 0.72
C SER A 182 -15.92 -5.33 1.02
N GLY A 183 -15.63 -5.50 2.30
CA GLY A 183 -14.54 -6.35 2.76
C GLY A 183 -13.93 -5.90 4.08
N PRO A 184 -13.12 -6.76 4.71
CA PRO A 184 -12.47 -6.48 5.99
C PRO A 184 -11.27 -5.55 5.79
N ALA A 185 -11.53 -4.31 5.39
CA ALA A 185 -10.51 -3.33 5.04
C ALA A 185 -10.86 -1.93 5.55
N ILE A 186 -9.82 -1.15 5.84
CA ILE A 186 -9.90 0.28 6.14
C ILE A 186 -8.95 1.01 5.19
N ILE A 187 -9.43 2.08 4.55
CA ILE A 187 -8.66 2.90 3.62
C ILE A 187 -8.49 4.29 4.20
N LEU A 188 -7.25 4.71 4.43
CA LEU A 188 -6.89 6.06 4.79
C LEU A 188 -6.44 6.83 3.54
N VAL A 189 -7.02 8.01 3.33
CA VAL A 189 -6.59 8.95 2.29
C VAL A 189 -6.39 10.33 2.92
N HIS A 190 -5.19 10.86 2.75
CA HIS A 190 -4.81 12.19 3.19
C HIS A 190 -4.51 13.07 1.98
N VAL A 191 -5.12 14.25 1.93
CA VAL A 191 -4.79 15.30 0.95
C VAL A 191 -4.19 16.48 1.71
N ALA A 192 -2.96 16.86 1.37
CA ALA A 192 -2.33 18.06 1.91
C ALA A 192 -2.14 19.11 0.81
N SER A 193 -2.53 20.34 1.07
CA SER A 193 -2.41 21.47 0.15
C SER A 193 -2.33 22.79 0.91
N THR A 194 -1.76 23.82 0.30
CA THR A 194 -1.77 25.18 0.87
C THR A 194 -3.19 25.74 0.97
N ASN A 195 -4.07 25.37 0.03
CA ASN A 195 -5.48 25.73 0.06
C ASN A 195 -6.30 24.51 -0.39
N ILE A 196 -7.16 23.96 0.48
CA ILE A 196 -7.98 22.80 0.13
C ILE A 196 -9.32 23.29 -0.43
N PRO A 197 -9.75 22.79 -1.60
CA PRO A 197 -11.03 23.18 -2.18
C PRO A 197 -12.13 22.40 -1.46
N PHE A 198 -12.81 23.04 -0.51
CA PHE A 198 -13.95 22.46 0.18
C PHE A 198 -15.25 22.69 -0.60
N THR A 199 -16.21 21.77 -0.46
CA THR A 199 -17.55 21.88 -1.05
C THR A 199 -18.43 22.91 -0.36
N SER A 200 -18.20 23.14 0.94
CA SER A 200 -18.95 24.05 1.79
C SER A 200 -18.01 24.78 2.75
N GLU A 201 -18.48 25.88 3.33
CA GLU A 201 -17.74 26.67 4.32
C GLU A 201 -17.45 25.89 5.61
N ALA A 202 -18.25 24.84 5.90
CA ALA A 202 -18.05 23.94 7.03
C ALA A 202 -16.79 23.05 6.90
N LYS A 203 -16.15 23.02 5.72
CA LYS A 203 -14.90 22.29 5.45
C LYS A 203 -14.95 20.78 5.71
N GLU A 204 -16.11 20.15 5.50
CA GLU A 204 -16.33 18.73 5.81
C GLU A 204 -16.00 17.77 4.64
N ALA A 205 -15.97 18.28 3.42
CA ALA A 205 -15.72 17.47 2.23
C ALA A 205 -14.94 18.24 1.16
N ILE A 206 -13.92 17.58 0.60
CA ILE A 206 -13.13 18.07 -0.53
C ILE A 206 -13.98 18.02 -1.81
N ALA A 207 -13.97 19.11 -2.57
CA ALA A 207 -14.67 19.26 -3.86
C ALA A 207 -14.15 18.29 -4.93
N ASP A 208 -15.05 17.83 -5.78
CA ASP A 208 -14.80 16.82 -6.82
C ASP A 208 -14.07 17.40 -8.04
N ILE A 209 -12.83 17.83 -7.82
CA ILE A 209 -11.92 18.35 -8.85
C ILE A 209 -11.19 17.18 -9.53
N GLU A 210 -11.17 17.16 -10.86
CA GLU A 210 -10.65 16.02 -11.64
C GLU A 210 -9.15 15.78 -11.40
N GLU A 211 -8.34 16.84 -11.28
CA GLU A 211 -6.90 16.75 -11.00
C GLU A 211 -6.63 16.07 -9.64
N ILE A 212 -7.36 16.48 -8.60
CA ILE A 212 -7.26 15.88 -7.26
C ILE A 212 -7.74 14.43 -7.30
N LYS A 213 -8.91 14.19 -7.89
CA LYS A 213 -9.51 12.86 -8.01
C LYS A 213 -8.61 11.88 -8.77
N LYS A 214 -8.00 12.32 -9.86
CA LYS A 214 -7.06 11.53 -10.66
C LYS A 214 -5.84 11.13 -9.83
N GLU A 215 -5.28 12.06 -9.06
CA GLU A 215 -4.11 11.79 -8.24
C GLU A 215 -4.43 10.85 -7.05
N ILE A 216 -5.60 11.02 -6.43
CA ILE A 216 -6.12 10.08 -5.42
C ILE A 216 -6.28 8.68 -6.01
N LYS A 217 -6.88 8.55 -7.21
CA LYS A 217 -7.03 7.25 -7.89
C LYS A 217 -5.67 6.60 -8.16
N LEU A 218 -4.66 7.37 -8.58
CA LEU A 218 -3.33 6.84 -8.82
C LEU A 218 -2.64 6.37 -7.53
N ALA A 219 -2.79 7.11 -6.43
CA ALA A 219 -2.27 6.71 -5.11
C ALA A 219 -2.94 5.42 -4.62
N LEU A 220 -4.27 5.36 -4.67
CA LEU A 220 -5.07 4.19 -4.28
C LEU A 220 -4.70 2.96 -5.10
N ARG A 221 -4.57 3.06 -6.43
CA ARG A 221 -4.17 1.94 -7.28
C ARG A 221 -2.80 1.38 -6.93
N ASN A 222 -1.84 2.25 -6.62
CA ASN A 222 -0.50 1.79 -6.23
C ASN A 222 -0.53 1.04 -4.89
N ASN A 223 -1.32 1.52 -3.92
CA ASN A 223 -1.45 0.86 -2.64
C ASN A 223 -2.26 -0.46 -2.74
N ALA A 224 -3.34 -0.46 -3.53
CA ALA A 224 -4.18 -1.63 -3.79
C ALA A 224 -3.43 -2.78 -4.48
N LYS A 225 -2.40 -2.50 -5.30
CA LYS A 225 -1.51 -3.53 -5.85
C LYS A 225 -0.76 -4.28 -4.76
N THR A 226 -0.33 -3.59 -3.70
CA THR A 226 0.35 -4.21 -2.54
C THR A 226 -0.60 -5.11 -1.78
N LEU A 227 -1.83 -4.66 -1.54
CA LEU A 227 -2.89 -5.48 -0.95
C LEU A 227 -3.19 -6.73 -1.78
N SER A 228 -3.39 -6.56 -3.09
CA SER A 228 -3.68 -7.67 -4.01
C SER A 228 -2.58 -8.75 -4.00
N ARG A 229 -1.30 -8.35 -3.92
CA ARG A 229 -0.18 -9.30 -3.79
C ARG A 229 -0.26 -10.11 -2.51
N HIS A 230 -0.61 -9.47 -1.40
CA HIS A 230 -0.81 -10.15 -0.12
C HIS A 230 -1.98 -11.15 -0.20
N LEU A 231 -3.14 -10.73 -0.70
CA LEU A 231 -4.31 -11.59 -0.85
C LEU A 231 -4.06 -12.79 -1.78
N LYS A 232 -3.33 -12.59 -2.89
CA LYS A 232 -2.92 -13.69 -3.78
C LYS A 232 -2.01 -14.68 -3.05
N LYS A 233 -1.09 -14.21 -2.21
CA LYS A 233 -0.21 -15.07 -1.41
C LYS A 233 -1.00 -15.85 -0.37
N GLN A 234 -1.98 -15.22 0.29
CA GLN A 234 -2.88 -15.86 1.26
C GLN A 234 -3.73 -16.94 0.60
N LYS A 235 -4.41 -16.63 -0.53
CA LYS A 235 -5.20 -17.61 -1.29
C LYS A 235 -4.35 -18.77 -1.82
N LYS A 236 -3.13 -18.51 -2.26
CA LYS A 236 -2.20 -19.57 -2.69
C LYS A 236 -1.84 -20.49 -1.53
N ARG A 237 -1.58 -19.94 -0.34
CA ARG A 237 -1.29 -20.73 0.88
C ARG A 237 -2.47 -21.61 1.27
N ALA A 238 -3.68 -21.05 1.31
CA ALA A 238 -4.90 -21.80 1.62
C ALA A 238 -5.12 -22.98 0.64
N LYS A 239 -5.02 -22.75 -0.67
CA LYS A 239 -5.14 -23.82 -1.68
C LYS A 239 -4.08 -24.90 -1.56
N VAL A 240 -2.85 -24.54 -1.17
CA VAL A 240 -1.78 -25.51 -0.95
C VAL A 240 -2.08 -26.36 0.28
N SER A 241 -2.60 -25.75 1.35
CA SER A 241 -3.04 -26.46 2.57
C SER A 241 -4.21 -27.42 2.27
N GLU A 242 -5.26 -26.93 1.61
CA GLU A 242 -6.42 -27.77 1.22
C GLU A 242 -5.98 -28.96 0.33
N LYS A 243 -5.07 -28.71 -0.61
CA LYS A 243 -4.50 -29.76 -1.46
C LYS A 243 -3.73 -30.78 -0.62
N PHE A 244 -2.96 -30.34 0.38
CA PHE A 244 -2.22 -31.21 1.27
C PHE A 244 -3.16 -32.12 2.07
N ASP A 245 -4.16 -31.55 2.72
CA ASP A 245 -5.15 -32.29 3.52
C ASP A 245 -5.90 -33.33 2.68
N LEU A 246 -6.25 -32.98 1.44
CA LEU A 246 -6.89 -33.89 0.51
C LEU A 246 -5.96 -35.04 0.10
N VAL A 247 -4.70 -34.74 -0.25
CA VAL A 247 -3.72 -35.76 -0.66
C VAL A 247 -3.44 -36.72 0.50
N GLN A 248 -3.27 -36.21 1.72
CA GLN A 248 -2.99 -37.02 2.90
C GLN A 248 -4.14 -37.97 3.25
N LYS A 249 -5.40 -37.57 3.01
CA LYS A 249 -6.57 -38.43 3.26
C LYS A 249 -6.86 -39.40 2.11
N VAL A 250 -6.79 -38.91 0.86
CA VAL A 250 -7.24 -39.66 -0.31
C VAL A 250 -6.18 -40.64 -0.81
N LEU A 251 -4.90 -40.26 -0.79
CA LEU A 251 -3.84 -41.09 -1.39
C LEU A 251 -3.65 -42.43 -0.65
N PRO A 252 -3.61 -42.48 0.70
CA PRO A 252 -3.54 -43.76 1.42
C PRO A 252 -4.78 -44.63 1.19
N ALA A 253 -5.98 -44.04 1.18
CA ALA A 253 -7.22 -44.77 0.92
C ALA A 253 -7.29 -45.37 -0.49
N ILE A 254 -6.76 -44.68 -1.50
CA ILE A 254 -6.61 -45.23 -2.86
C ILE A 254 -5.60 -46.37 -2.85
N ALA A 255 -4.46 -46.20 -2.18
CA ALA A 255 -3.39 -47.19 -2.15
C ALA A 255 -3.84 -48.49 -1.46
N GLU A 256 -4.54 -48.39 -0.33
CA GLU A 256 -5.13 -49.54 0.39
C GLU A 256 -6.16 -50.28 -0.47
N LYS A 257 -7.08 -49.57 -1.12
CA LYS A 257 -8.08 -50.20 -2.00
C LYS A 257 -7.45 -50.88 -3.21
N ALA A 258 -6.50 -50.21 -3.86
CA ALA A 258 -5.79 -50.79 -5.02
C ALA A 258 -4.98 -52.03 -4.61
N SER A 259 -4.28 -51.94 -3.47
CA SER A 259 -3.54 -53.04 -2.84
C SER A 259 -4.46 -54.22 -2.52
N SER A 260 -5.65 -53.99 -1.96
CA SER A 260 -6.64 -55.02 -1.66
C SER A 260 -7.20 -55.70 -2.91
N VAL A 261 -7.44 -54.95 -3.99
CA VAL A 261 -7.95 -55.51 -5.26
C VAL A 261 -6.90 -56.37 -5.95
N VAL A 262 -5.63 -55.94 -5.93
CA VAL A 262 -4.51 -56.62 -6.61
C VAL A 262 -3.87 -57.70 -5.72
N GLY A 263 -4.15 -57.70 -4.41
CA GLY A 263 -3.56 -58.63 -3.44
C GLY A 263 -2.08 -58.40 -3.14
N GLN A 264 -1.58 -57.17 -3.36
CA GLN A 264 -0.18 -56.78 -3.16
C GLN A 264 -0.03 -55.84 -1.95
N PRO A 265 1.15 -55.72 -1.31
CA PRO A 265 1.34 -54.76 -0.22
C PRO A 265 1.22 -53.29 -0.69
N VAL A 266 0.84 -52.41 0.24
CA VAL A 266 0.71 -50.96 -0.05
C VAL A 266 2.08 -50.40 -0.47
N PRO A 267 2.18 -49.75 -1.65
CA PRO A 267 3.44 -49.18 -2.11
C PRO A 267 3.84 -47.96 -1.26
N ASN A 268 5.14 -47.67 -1.15
CA ASN A 268 5.60 -46.43 -0.53
C ASN A 268 5.12 -45.22 -1.36
N LEU A 269 4.38 -44.32 -0.70
CA LEU A 269 3.72 -43.17 -1.31
C LEU A 269 4.57 -41.89 -1.30
N ASP A 270 5.70 -41.87 -0.58
CA ASP A 270 6.47 -40.65 -0.27
C ASP A 270 6.90 -39.91 -1.55
N LYS A 271 7.37 -40.66 -2.56
CA LYS A 271 7.77 -40.09 -3.86
C LYS A 271 6.59 -39.49 -4.62
N VAL A 272 5.41 -40.10 -4.52
CA VAL A 272 4.18 -39.62 -5.18
C VAL A 272 3.67 -38.37 -4.49
N VAL A 273 3.67 -38.36 -3.15
CA VAL A 273 3.32 -37.18 -2.34
C VAL A 273 4.26 -36.02 -2.67
N ALA A 274 5.58 -36.26 -2.70
CA ALA A 274 6.56 -35.25 -3.05
C ALA A 274 6.39 -34.71 -4.47
N ALA A 275 6.09 -35.57 -5.45
CA ALA A 275 5.84 -35.15 -6.82
C ALA A 275 4.59 -34.27 -6.97
N ILE A 276 3.54 -34.54 -6.18
CA ILE A 276 2.29 -33.76 -6.20
C ILE A 276 2.46 -32.42 -5.48
N MET A 277 3.22 -32.38 -4.39
CA MET A 277 3.29 -31.23 -3.48
C MET A 277 4.38 -30.20 -3.84
N ASP A 278 5.60 -30.62 -4.18
CA ASP A 278 6.79 -29.74 -4.45
C ASP A 278 6.96 -28.56 -3.47
N VAL A 279 6.66 -28.78 -2.18
CA VAL A 279 6.77 -27.76 -1.13
C VAL A 279 7.56 -28.28 0.07
N VAL A 280 8.18 -27.35 0.80
CA VAL A 280 8.68 -27.62 2.15
C VAL A 280 7.57 -27.27 3.11
N TRP A 281 7.15 -28.23 3.91
CA TRP A 281 6.11 -28.09 4.91
C TRP A 281 6.75 -27.84 6.27
N ILE A 282 6.16 -26.92 7.04
CA ILE A 282 6.64 -26.53 8.36
C ILE A 282 5.41 -26.51 9.26
N GLU A 283 5.39 -27.40 10.23
CA GLU A 283 4.37 -27.47 11.29
C GLU A 283 4.98 -26.95 12.58
N GLU A 284 4.20 -26.18 13.32
CA GLU A 284 4.55 -25.72 14.65
C GLU A 284 3.51 -26.26 15.63
N GLU A 285 3.96 -26.98 16.65
CA GLU A 285 3.19 -27.42 17.79
C GLU A 285 3.68 -26.64 19.01
N ILE A 286 2.74 -26.06 19.75
CA ILE A 286 3.01 -25.24 20.95
C ILE A 286 2.27 -25.90 22.10
N GLU A 287 3.01 -26.42 23.07
CA GLU A 287 2.46 -26.99 24.30
C GLU A 287 2.76 -26.03 25.47
N PHE A 288 1.71 -25.77 26.26
CA PHE A 288 1.78 -24.93 27.44
C PHE A 288 1.87 -25.82 28.68
N GLU A 289 3.04 -25.90 29.31
CA GLU A 289 3.21 -26.46 30.64
C GLU A 289 3.34 -25.35 31.69
N ASN A 290 2.95 -25.63 32.93
CA ASN A 290 2.70 -24.66 34.02
C ASN A 290 3.84 -23.66 34.36
N ASP A 291 5.02 -23.76 33.75
CA ASP A 291 6.14 -22.80 33.87
C ASP A 291 6.99 -22.65 32.58
N ARG A 292 6.65 -23.36 31.50
CA ARG A 292 7.44 -23.46 30.26
C ARG A 292 6.55 -23.66 29.04
N ILE A 293 6.87 -22.92 27.97
CA ILE A 293 6.26 -23.15 26.65
C ILE A 293 7.24 -24.01 25.86
N GLU A 294 6.82 -25.22 25.50
CA GLU A 294 7.57 -26.06 24.57
C GLU A 294 7.08 -25.83 23.14
N ILE A 295 8.00 -25.53 22.23
CA ILE A 295 7.70 -25.36 20.82
C ILE A 295 8.44 -26.41 20.02
N GLU A 296 7.69 -27.26 19.32
CA GLU A 296 8.21 -28.23 18.36
C GLU A 296 7.91 -27.76 16.94
N ILE A 297 8.95 -27.49 16.16
CA ILE A 297 8.86 -27.19 14.74
C ILE A 297 9.27 -28.43 13.94
N LYS A 298 8.30 -29.04 13.24
CA LYS A 298 8.54 -30.16 12.35
C LYS A 298 8.62 -29.67 10.91
N ILE A 299 9.75 -29.90 10.26
CA ILE A 299 9.99 -29.52 8.87
C ILE A 299 10.04 -30.79 8.03
N ILE A 300 9.24 -30.84 6.95
CA ILE A 300 9.19 -31.98 6.03
C ILE A 300 9.44 -31.49 4.60
N ASN A 301 10.38 -32.10 3.90
CA ASN A 301 10.68 -31.74 2.51
C ASN A 301 9.90 -32.61 1.51
N TYR A 302 8.72 -32.15 1.09
CA TYR A 302 7.95 -32.78 0.00
C TYR A 302 8.39 -32.32 -1.40
N ARG A 303 9.68 -32.10 -1.62
CA ARG A 303 10.25 -31.82 -2.94
C ARG A 303 11.11 -32.99 -3.40
N LEU A 304 11.19 -33.19 -4.73
CA LEU A 304 12.11 -34.15 -5.35
C LEU A 304 13.60 -33.72 -5.32
N ARG A 305 13.89 -32.55 -4.74
CA ARG A 305 15.24 -31.96 -4.60
C ARG A 305 15.50 -31.60 -3.14
N SER A 306 16.78 -31.51 -2.78
CA SER A 306 17.18 -31.02 -1.45
C SER A 306 16.76 -29.56 -1.26
N ALA A 307 16.32 -29.24 -0.04
CA ALA A 307 15.92 -27.92 0.37
C ALA A 307 16.96 -27.34 1.33
N ASN A 308 17.62 -26.27 0.90
CA ASN A 308 18.58 -25.53 1.71
C ASN A 308 18.04 -24.13 1.99
N PHE A 309 17.75 -23.80 3.24
CA PHE A 309 17.25 -22.49 3.63
C PHE A 309 17.62 -22.13 5.07
N LYS A 310 17.49 -20.84 5.41
CA LYS A 310 17.68 -20.34 6.78
C LYS A 310 16.32 -20.20 7.44
N LEU A 311 16.05 -20.99 8.48
CA LEU A 311 14.86 -20.84 9.32
C LEU A 311 15.14 -19.74 10.34
N ARG A 312 14.27 -18.73 10.37
CA ARG A 312 14.32 -17.65 11.37
C ARG A 312 13.08 -17.75 12.23
N VAL A 313 13.29 -17.90 13.53
CA VAL A 313 12.23 -17.89 14.54
C VAL A 313 12.43 -16.66 15.41
N GLU A 314 11.35 -15.90 15.60
CA GLU A 314 11.30 -14.72 16.46
C GLU A 314 10.26 -14.98 17.53
N VAL A 315 10.65 -14.87 18.80
CA VAL A 315 9.71 -14.91 19.92
C VAL A 315 9.68 -13.52 20.56
N PRO A 316 8.56 -12.80 20.46
CA PRO A 316 8.43 -11.49 21.09
C PRO A 316 8.57 -11.60 22.63
N GLY A 317 9.51 -10.82 23.20
CA GLY A 317 9.62 -10.62 24.65
C GLY A 317 10.32 -11.72 25.45
N HIS A 318 10.74 -12.83 24.83
CA HIS A 318 11.33 -13.97 25.55
C HIS A 318 12.64 -14.46 24.93
N GLU A 319 13.55 -14.93 25.78
CA GLU A 319 14.76 -15.63 25.35
C GLU A 319 14.49 -17.13 25.17
N ILE A 320 14.88 -17.65 24.00
CA ILE A 320 14.76 -19.07 23.68
C ILE A 320 15.84 -19.87 24.44
N LYS A 321 15.40 -20.82 25.27
CA LYS A 321 16.23 -21.78 26.01
C LYS A 321 16.15 -23.17 25.36
N GLU A 322 17.19 -23.99 25.59
CA GLU A 322 17.23 -25.42 25.20
C GLU A 322 16.82 -25.71 23.74
N ALA A 323 17.46 -25.02 22.79
CA ALA A 323 17.24 -25.23 21.36
C ALA A 323 18.00 -26.46 20.81
N GLU A 324 17.26 -27.47 20.37
CA GLU A 324 17.76 -28.68 19.73
C GLU A 324 17.23 -28.80 18.29
N PRO A 325 18.10 -28.97 17.26
CA PRO A 325 19.55 -28.87 17.26
C PRO A 325 20.07 -27.44 17.54
N ARG A 326 21.36 -27.29 17.87
CA ARG A 326 21.94 -25.97 18.24
C ARG A 326 21.81 -24.95 17.12
N PRO A 327 21.35 -23.72 17.39
CA PRO A 327 21.19 -22.70 16.37
C PRO A 327 22.53 -22.14 15.91
N GLY A 328 22.62 -21.76 14.62
CA GLY A 328 23.85 -21.28 14.01
C GLY A 328 24.19 -19.82 14.38
N LYS A 329 23.18 -18.97 14.59
CA LYS A 329 23.37 -17.59 15.05
C LYS A 329 22.20 -17.16 15.94
N ARG A 330 22.50 -16.51 17.07
CA ARG A 330 21.54 -15.80 17.93
C ARG A 330 21.74 -14.30 17.74
N GLU A 331 20.72 -13.59 17.29
CA GLU A 331 20.71 -12.13 17.18
C GLU A 331 19.55 -11.57 18.01
N GLY A 332 19.79 -11.27 19.29
CA GLY A 332 18.75 -10.81 20.22
C GLY A 332 17.60 -11.82 20.36
N ASN A 333 16.36 -11.38 20.09
CA ASN A 333 15.13 -12.20 20.14
C ASN A 333 14.95 -13.15 18.94
N HIS A 334 15.94 -13.25 18.05
CA HIS A 334 15.87 -14.09 16.85
C HIS A 334 16.87 -15.24 16.94
N VAL A 335 16.38 -16.43 16.60
CA VAL A 335 17.20 -17.64 16.46
C VAL A 335 17.20 -18.07 15.00
N VAL A 336 18.40 -18.32 14.45
CA VAL A 336 18.57 -18.72 13.05
C VAL A 336 19.19 -20.11 12.96
N TRP A 337 18.47 -21.03 12.32
CA TRP A 337 18.97 -22.35 11.94
C TRP A 337 19.26 -22.43 10.45
N SER A 338 20.35 -23.12 10.10
CA SER A 338 20.61 -23.53 8.72
C SER A 338 19.99 -24.92 8.52
N VAL A 339 18.94 -25.00 7.71
CA VAL A 339 18.21 -26.24 7.44
C VAL A 339 18.65 -26.76 6.07
N GLY A 340 19.22 -27.97 6.05
CA GLY A 340 19.50 -28.73 4.84
C GLY A 340 18.75 -30.06 4.92
N LEU A 341 17.74 -30.23 4.07
CA LEU A 341 16.88 -31.41 4.06
C LEU A 341 16.97 -32.12 2.71
N PRO A 342 17.39 -33.39 2.66
CA PRO A 342 17.22 -34.26 1.51
C PRO A 342 15.75 -34.44 1.11
N THR A 343 15.53 -35.01 -0.08
CA THR A 343 14.19 -35.32 -0.61
C THR A 343 13.43 -36.22 0.36
N THR A 344 12.17 -35.89 0.65
CA THR A 344 11.25 -36.68 1.51
C THR A 344 11.68 -36.89 2.96
N GLU A 345 12.75 -36.25 3.42
CA GLU A 345 13.17 -36.29 4.82
C GLU A 345 12.47 -35.23 5.68
N SER A 346 12.40 -35.50 6.98
CA SER A 346 11.88 -34.59 7.99
C SER A 346 12.87 -34.35 9.12
N THR A 347 12.96 -33.12 9.61
CA THR A 347 13.72 -32.77 10.81
C THR A 347 12.82 -32.06 11.81
N LYS A 348 13.08 -32.29 13.10
CA LYS A 348 12.38 -31.65 14.21
C LYS A 348 13.32 -30.68 14.90
N TYR A 349 12.81 -29.51 15.24
CA TYR A 349 13.50 -28.49 16.03
C TYR A 349 12.67 -28.24 17.28
N LYS A 350 13.22 -28.50 18.45
CA LYS A 350 12.57 -28.26 19.73
C LYS A 350 13.26 -27.12 20.46
N PHE A 351 12.50 -26.26 21.10
CA PHE A 351 13.05 -25.26 22.00
C PHE A 351 12.04 -24.88 23.08
N THR A 352 12.54 -24.49 24.25
CA THR A 352 11.72 -24.13 25.40
C THR A 352 11.81 -22.64 25.66
N ILE A 353 10.73 -22.07 26.18
CA ILE A 353 10.64 -20.66 26.53
C ILE A 353 10.14 -20.58 27.97
N PRO A 354 10.76 -19.78 28.86
CA PRO A 354 10.22 -19.57 30.19
C PRO A 354 8.86 -18.84 30.08
N ASP A 355 7.82 -19.36 30.73
CA ASP A 355 6.54 -18.65 30.83
C ASP A 355 6.69 -17.58 31.92
N LYS A 356 7.16 -16.38 31.54
CA LYS A 356 7.21 -15.24 32.44
C LYS A 356 6.14 -14.25 32.03
N PHE A 357 5.02 -14.27 32.75
CA PHE A 357 4.15 -13.10 32.86
C PHE A 357 4.90 -11.90 33.46
#